data_AF-A0A2J4YVD4-F1
#
_entry.id   AF-A0A2J4YVD4-F1
#
_cell.length_a   1.000
_cell.length_b   1.000
_cell.length_c   1.000
_cell.angle_alpha   90.00
_cell.angle_beta   90.00
_cell.angle_gamma   90.00
#
_symmetry.space_group_name_H-M   'P 1'
#
loop_
_entity.id
_entity.type
_entity.pdbx_description
1 polymer ?
#
loop_
_entity_poly.entity_id
_entity_poly.type
_entity_poly.pdbx_seq_one_letter_code
_entity_poly.pdbx_strand_id
1 'polypeptide(L)'
;MTILNRLYASSGPEVIIETLQINIGDAVHYLCKGYEDITATTDNGDTVTFIACAMDIALPARNADGTQDLKFALCNIDGVVSTAIRNAINDRSP
;
A
#
# COMPACT_ATOMS: atom_id res chain seq x y z
N MET A 1 -20.69 -1.13 -3.69
CA MET A 1 -19.82 -0.76 -4.83
C MET A 1 -18.39 -0.78 -4.32
N THR A 2 -17.56 -1.71 -4.78
CA THR A 2 -16.21 -1.89 -4.23
C THR A 2 -15.21 -1.00 -4.96
N ILE A 3 -14.65 -0.06 -4.21
CA ILE A 3 -13.57 0.88 -4.57
C ILE A 3 -12.23 0.13 -4.55
N LEU A 4 -12.08 -0.92 -5.36
CA LEU A 4 -10.78 -1.56 -5.57
C LEU A 4 -10.63 -1.89 -7.04
N ASN A 5 -9.63 -1.27 -7.65
CA ASN A 5 -9.35 -1.39 -9.07
C ASN A 5 -8.60 -2.69 -9.35
N ARG A 6 -9.08 -3.49 -10.30
CA ARG A 6 -8.57 -4.84 -10.59
C ARG A 6 -7.63 -4.81 -11.78
N LEU A 7 -6.38 -5.20 -11.58
CA LEU A 7 -5.40 -5.42 -12.64
C LEU A 7 -5.35 -6.92 -12.98
N TYR A 8 -5.64 -7.29 -14.23
CA TYR A 8 -5.60 -8.68 -14.69
C TYR A 8 -4.21 -9.01 -15.26
N ALA A 9 -3.52 -10.00 -14.70
CA ALA A 9 -2.32 -10.57 -15.33
C ALA A 9 -2.75 -11.46 -16.51
N SER A 10 -2.13 -11.28 -17.67
CA SER A 10 -2.48 -12.01 -18.90
C SER A 10 -2.26 -13.53 -18.74
N SER A 11 -3.36 -14.30 -18.84
CA SER A 11 -3.39 -15.76 -19.02
C SER A 11 -2.68 -16.63 -17.94
N GLY A 12 -2.77 -16.22 -16.67
CA GLY A 12 -2.38 -17.04 -15.51
C GLY A 12 -3.53 -17.23 -14.52
N PRO A 13 -3.36 -18.07 -13.48
CA PRO A 13 -4.26 -18.05 -12.33
C PRO A 13 -4.30 -16.64 -11.74
N GLU A 14 -5.46 -16.21 -11.23
CA GLU A 14 -5.60 -14.89 -10.60
C GLU A 14 -4.59 -14.74 -9.47
N VAL A 15 -3.75 -13.72 -9.55
CA VAL A 15 -2.80 -13.35 -8.49
C VAL A 15 -3.21 -11.99 -7.95
N ILE A 16 -3.55 -11.95 -6.66
CA ILE A 16 -3.79 -10.71 -5.94
C ILE A 16 -2.46 -10.28 -5.33
N ILE A 17 -1.97 -9.12 -5.74
CA ILE A 17 -0.76 -8.53 -5.19
C ILE A 17 -1.15 -7.38 -4.29
N GLU A 18 -0.86 -7.54 -3.00
CA GLU A 18 -1.14 -6.52 -1.99
C GLU A 18 -0.21 -5.33 -2.23
N THR A 19 -0.80 -4.19 -2.60
CA THR A 19 -0.10 -2.93 -2.86
C THR A 19 -0.59 -1.87 -1.88
N LEU A 20 0.32 -0.99 -1.46
CA LEU A 20 0.02 0.10 -0.55
C LEU A 20 0.68 1.39 -1.07
N GLN A 21 -0.14 2.41 -1.30
CA GLN A 21 0.32 3.77 -1.52
C GLN A 21 0.17 4.55 -0.22
N ILE A 22 1.27 5.14 0.27
CA ILE A 22 1.27 5.98 1.47
C ILE A 22 1.67 7.39 1.06
N ASN A 23 0.78 8.35 1.28
CA ASN A 23 1.04 9.77 1.05
C ASN A 23 1.36 10.45 2.40
N ILE A 24 2.54 11.07 2.51
CA ILE A 24 3.02 11.77 3.71
C ILE A 24 3.46 13.18 3.27
N GLY A 25 2.55 14.15 3.38
CA GLY A 25 2.78 15.49 2.81
C GLY A 25 3.02 15.38 1.30
N ASP A 26 4.17 15.86 0.85
CA ASP A 26 4.59 15.77 -0.56
C ASP A 26 5.27 14.43 -0.92
N ALA A 27 5.61 13.60 0.09
CA ALA A 27 6.24 12.31 -0.15
C ALA A 27 5.20 11.23 -0.44
N VAL A 28 5.41 10.49 -1.53
CA VAL A 28 4.56 9.34 -1.90
C VAL A 28 5.41 8.08 -1.94
N HIS A 29 4.99 7.06 -1.19
CA HIS A 29 5.62 5.75 -1.18
C HIS A 29 4.70 4.71 -1.78
N TYR A 30 5.21 3.97 -2.77
CA TYR A 30 4.52 2.85 -3.41
C TYR A 30 5.19 1.54 -2.98
N LEU A 31 4.45 0.67 -2.29
CA LEU A 31 4.96 -0.58 -1.73
C LEU A 31 4.14 -1.77 -2.23
N CYS A 32 4.80 -2.88 -2.54
CA CYS A 32 4.13 -4.15 -2.85
C CYS A 32 4.68 -5.29 -1.98
N LYS A 33 3.79 -6.22 -1.61
CA LYS A 33 4.17 -7.42 -0.88
C LYS A 33 4.78 -8.40 -1.85
N GLY A 34 6.04 -8.72 -1.64
CA GLY A 34 6.75 -9.67 -2.49
C GLY A 34 8.26 -9.48 -2.43
N TYR A 35 8.92 -10.11 -3.40
CA TYR A 35 10.37 -10.05 -3.58
C TYR A 35 10.80 -9.23 -4.80
N GLU A 36 9.85 -8.91 -5.68
CA GLU A 36 10.09 -8.19 -6.94
C GLU A 36 9.24 -6.93 -7.00
N ASP A 37 9.84 -5.85 -7.49
CA ASP A 37 9.15 -4.59 -7.73
C ASP A 37 8.11 -4.77 -8.83
N ILE A 38 6.98 -4.06 -8.71
CA ILE A 38 5.89 -4.15 -9.67
C ILE A 38 5.63 -2.79 -10.28
N THR A 39 5.74 -2.74 -11.60
CA THR A 39 5.30 -1.59 -12.37
C THR A 39 3.85 -1.76 -12.78
N ALA A 40 2.99 -0.83 -12.40
CA ALA A 40 1.58 -0.81 -12.76
C ALA A 40 1.19 0.54 -13.36
N THR A 41 0.21 0.53 -14.25
CA THR A 41 -0.39 1.76 -14.79
C THR A 41 -1.66 2.04 -14.00
N THR A 42 -1.77 3.24 -13.43
CA THR A 42 -2.98 3.71 -12.73
C THR A 42 -4.08 4.07 -13.74
N ASP A 43 -5.31 4.22 -13.27
CA ASP A 43 -6.43 4.65 -14.13
C ASP A 43 -6.23 6.03 -14.77
N ASN A 44 -5.39 6.86 -14.16
CA ASN A 44 -5.04 8.17 -14.69
C ASN A 44 -4.02 8.09 -15.83
N GLY A 45 -3.52 6.89 -16.16
CA GLY A 45 -2.50 6.65 -17.17
C GLY A 45 -1.06 6.75 -16.66
N ASP A 46 -0.88 7.10 -15.38
CA ASP A 46 0.45 7.20 -14.78
C ASP A 46 1.05 5.82 -14.53
N THR A 47 2.30 5.63 -14.97
CA THR A 47 3.07 4.43 -14.65
C THR A 47 3.79 4.61 -13.32
N VAL A 48 3.45 3.78 -12.34
CA VAL A 48 4.02 3.80 -10.99
C VAL A 48 4.74 2.49 -10.70
N THR A 49 5.86 2.58 -9.99
CA THR A 49 6.63 1.40 -9.54
C THR A 49 6.41 1.21 -8.04
N PHE A 50 5.82 0.09 -7.68
CA PHE A 50 5.71 -0.38 -6.31
C PHE A 50 6.98 -1.14 -5.94
N ILE A 51 7.62 -0.71 -4.87
CA ILE A 51 8.85 -1.32 -4.38
C ILE A 51 8.50 -2.53 -3.52
N ALA A 52 9.13 -3.67 -3.81
CA ALA A 52 8.97 -4.88 -3.03
C ALA A 52 9.48 -4.67 -1.61
N CYS A 53 8.61 -4.94 -0.64
CA CYS A 53 9.00 -4.98 0.75
C CYS A 53 8.33 -6.16 1.46
N ALA A 54 8.99 -6.63 2.51
CA ALA A 54 8.35 -7.53 3.46
C ALA A 54 7.26 -6.73 4.19
N MET A 55 6.00 -6.99 3.85
CA MET A 55 4.85 -6.39 4.50
C MET A 55 3.71 -7.38 4.67
N ASP A 56 2.83 -7.07 5.59
CA ASP A 56 1.59 -7.80 5.77
C ASP A 56 0.42 -6.83 5.90
N ILE A 57 -0.67 -7.10 5.18
CA ILE A 57 -1.85 -6.24 5.14
C ILE A 57 -3.06 -7.08 5.55
N ALA A 58 -3.68 -6.71 6.67
CA ALA A 58 -4.94 -7.29 7.09
C ALA A 58 -6.07 -6.43 6.52
N LEU A 59 -6.74 -6.97 5.50
CA LEU A 59 -7.92 -6.33 4.91
C LEU A 59 -9.03 -6.19 5.97
N PRO A 60 -9.68 -5.02 6.07
CA PRO A 60 -10.75 -4.82 7.02
C PRO A 60 -11.90 -5.80 6.77
N ALA A 61 -12.50 -6.28 7.85
CA ALA A 61 -13.72 -7.07 7.77
C ALA A 61 -14.82 -6.23 7.11
N ARG A 62 -15.59 -6.84 6.22
CA ARG A 62 -16.77 -6.19 5.64
C ARG A 62 -17.92 -6.30 6.63
N ASN A 63 -18.09 -5.30 7.48
CA ASN A 63 -19.15 -5.20 8.48
C ASN A 63 -20.00 -3.93 8.28
N ALA A 64 -21.20 -3.91 8.88
CA ALA A 64 -22.17 -2.81 8.78
C ALA A 64 -21.96 -1.70 9.81
N ASP A 65 -21.00 -1.86 10.73
CA ASP A 65 -20.76 -0.96 11.87
C ASP A 65 -20.04 0.34 11.49
N GLY A 66 -19.75 0.55 10.20
CA GLY A 66 -19.20 1.79 9.66
C GLY A 66 -17.70 2.01 9.91
N THR A 67 -17.07 1.19 10.75
CA THR A 67 -15.62 1.24 11.02
C THR A 67 -14.86 0.25 10.12
N GLN A 68 -13.88 0.75 9.38
CA GLN A 68 -13.00 -0.06 8.51
C GLN A 68 -11.54 0.22 8.85
N ASP A 69 -11.05 -0.45 9.90
CA ASP A 69 -9.65 -0.34 10.30
C ASP A 69 -8.77 -1.17 9.36
N LEU A 70 -7.90 -0.50 8.61
CA LEU A 70 -6.82 -1.16 7.88
C LEU A 70 -5.62 -1.35 8.81
N LYS A 71 -5.27 -2.60 9.09
CA LYS A 71 -4.07 -2.94 9.86
C LYS A 71 -3.00 -3.42 8.90
N PHE A 72 -1.82 -2.82 8.96
CA PHE A 72 -0.69 -3.21 8.13
C PHE A 72 0.60 -3.20 8.94
N ALA A 73 1.53 -4.07 8.57
CA ALA A 73 2.88 -4.15 9.12
C ALA A 73 3.88 -3.96 7.97
N LEU A 74 4.84 -3.07 8.16
CA LEU A 74 5.90 -2.82 7.19
C LEU A 74 7.23 -3.22 7.80
N CYS A 75 8.04 -3.97 7.06
CA CYS A 75 9.42 -4.19 7.44
C CYS A 75 10.19 -2.88 7.31
N ASN A 76 11.01 -2.58 8.30
CA ASN A 76 11.72 -1.32 8.44
C ASN A 76 13.22 -1.57 8.54
N ILE A 77 13.76 -2.37 7.62
CA ILE A 77 15.19 -2.74 7.61
C ILE A 77 16.06 -1.47 7.50
N ASP A 78 15.69 -0.55 6.62
CA ASP A 78 16.46 0.67 6.36
C ASP A 78 16.04 1.88 7.23
N GLY A 79 15.08 1.71 8.14
CA GLY A 79 14.63 2.79 9.03
C GLY A 79 13.79 3.90 8.39
N VAL A 80 13.78 4.01 7.05
CA VAL A 80 13.16 5.09 6.27
C VAL A 80 11.67 5.22 6.55
N VAL A 81 10.92 4.11 6.45
CA VAL A 81 9.47 4.10 6.59
C VAL A 81 9.04 4.44 8.02
N SER A 82 9.69 3.87 9.03
CA SER A 82 9.38 4.19 10.43
C SER A 82 9.70 5.65 10.78
N THR A 83 10.76 6.20 10.18
CA THR A 83 11.13 7.61 10.39
C THR A 83 10.09 8.52 9.77
N ALA A 84 9.66 8.23 8.54
CA ALA A 84 8.61 8.98 7.87
C ALA A 84 7.27 8.94 8.64
N ILE A 85 6.85 7.76 9.12
CA ILE A 85 5.63 7.63 9.92
C ILE A 85 5.74 8.37 11.26
N ARG A 86 6.87 8.25 11.98
CA ARG A 86 7.07 8.97 13.25
C ARG A 86 7.06 10.48 13.04
N ASN A 87 7.69 10.98 11.99
CA ASN A 87 7.65 12.39 11.65
C ASN A 87 6.20 12.84 11.35
N ALA A 88 5.44 12.07 10.57
CA ALA A 88 4.04 12.36 10.28
C ALA A 88 3.14 12.36 11.53
N ILE A 89 3.42 11.51 12.52
CA ILE A 89 2.71 11.47 13.81
C ILE A 89 3.10 12.69 14.67
N ASN A 90 4.39 13.03 14.72
CA ASN A 90 4.89 14.18 15.48
C ASN A 90 4.33 15.50 14.92
N ASP A 91 4.28 15.66 13.60
CA ASP A 91 3.69 16.84 12.94
C ASP A 91 2.17 16.98 13.18
N ARG A 92 1.51 15.92 13.65
CA ARG A 92 0.08 15.91 13.99
C ARG A 92 -0.20 16.26 15.45
N SER A 93 0.83 16.42 16.28
CA SER A 93 0.71 16.84 17.67
C SER A 93 1.05 18.34 17.78
N PRO A 94 0.15 19.20 18.30
CA PRO A 94 0.43 20.63 18.48
C PRO A 94 1.52 20.90 19.54
#